data_AF-A0A250JSE7-F1
#
_entry.id   AF-A0A250JSE7-F1
#
_cell.length_a   1.000
_cell.length_b   1.000
_cell.length_c   1.000
_cell.angle_alpha   90.00
_cell.angle_beta   90.00
_cell.angle_gamma   90.00
#
_symmetry.space_group_name_H-M   'P 1'
#
loop_
_entity.id
_entity.type
_entity.pdbx_description
1 polymer ?
#
loop_
_entity_poly.entity_id
_entity_poly.type
_entity_poly.pdbx_seq_one_letter_code
_entity_poly.pdbx_strand_id
1 'polypeptide(L)'
;MFTTPLSVSSFQLDTANTQSWNTFGSTPVHGSTVPCQRVDKKAIEVTVIDLLGRVLEGQVLELAWGQQVYRLMSNTFGAVRFEGLEASSYPLTLLGLDRHALEAPVAEPLSSMRLQSHQPAAWDALGPLSCPASEHVVQPGEGVDKIALQWGLLPETIWDAPQNGALRARLRRRNQLIPNDTLYIPPREALTFQASTGCHYVLRFNGGLSRLRLRLAVGFEPQDGIPYLLEVPDAPTQQGTTKDGYIDTVVPTRTTRVTLVLDQGALRIDLPVDTLLPLTDDRGVQQRLRNLGFPCESSDGTFDDAAKAVLHRFRSGLSLPHSDVIDDDVRGALYSLHDKG
;
A
#
# COMPACT_ATOMS: atom_id res chain seq x y z
N MET A 1 -76.37 -55.73 30.39
CA MET A 1 -75.99 -56.78 29.43
C MET A 1 -74.48 -56.86 29.42
N PHE A 2 -73.94 -58.03 29.79
CA PHE A 2 -72.71 -58.71 29.30
C PHE A 2 -71.40 -57.89 29.17
N THR A 3 -70.20 -58.34 29.52
CA THR A 3 -69.61 -59.43 30.32
C THR A 3 -68.10 -59.19 30.30
N THR A 4 -67.46 -59.60 31.39
CA THR A 4 -66.06 -59.97 31.69
C THR A 4 -65.06 -60.43 30.57
N PRO A 5 -63.76 -60.56 30.92
CA PRO A 5 -62.53 -60.40 30.10
C PRO A 5 -61.83 -61.74 29.74
N LEU A 6 -60.67 -61.70 29.06
CA LEU A 6 -59.67 -62.79 28.98
C LEU A 6 -58.27 -62.16 28.83
N SER A 7 -57.26 -62.39 29.70
CA SER A 7 -56.46 -63.60 29.99
C SER A 7 -55.61 -64.08 28.80
N VAL A 8 -54.41 -64.68 28.88
CA VAL A 8 -53.29 -64.89 29.84
C VAL A 8 -52.35 -65.88 29.09
N SER A 9 -51.03 -65.79 29.33
CA SER A 9 -49.99 -66.85 29.15
C SER A 9 -49.67 -67.31 27.72
N SER A 10 -48.42 -67.58 27.29
CA SER A 10 -47.29 -68.41 27.76
C SER A 10 -46.39 -68.60 26.51
N PHE A 11 -45.12 -69.02 26.48
CA PHE A 11 -44.44 -70.20 27.03
C PHE A 11 -42.92 -70.03 26.80
N GLN A 12 -42.11 -70.52 27.75
CA GLN A 12 -40.68 -70.83 27.58
C GLN A 12 -40.51 -72.12 26.75
N LEU A 13 -39.36 -72.26 26.09
CA LEU A 13 -38.71 -73.57 25.93
C LEU A 13 -37.18 -73.42 25.78
N ASP A 14 -36.48 -74.01 26.74
CA ASP A 14 -35.04 -74.27 26.79
C ASP A 14 -34.60 -75.37 25.82
N THR A 15 -33.31 -75.36 25.45
CA THR A 15 -32.35 -76.49 25.37
C THR A 15 -31.13 -76.08 24.53
N ALA A 16 -29.89 -76.55 24.70
CA ALA A 16 -29.11 -77.13 25.78
C ALA A 16 -27.64 -77.20 25.26
N ASN A 17 -26.70 -76.90 26.15
CA ASN A 17 -25.40 -77.57 26.36
C ASN A 17 -24.30 -77.59 25.27
N THR A 18 -23.14 -77.00 25.56
CA THR A 18 -21.84 -77.72 25.60
C THR A 18 -20.73 -76.89 26.26
N GLN A 19 -19.99 -77.54 27.15
CA GLN A 19 -18.84 -77.03 27.91
C GLN A 19 -17.57 -76.96 27.04
N SER A 20 -16.65 -76.04 27.35
CA SER A 20 -15.24 -76.37 27.70
C SER A 20 -14.40 -75.12 27.99
N TRP A 21 -13.45 -75.31 28.90
CA TRP A 21 -12.57 -74.31 29.49
C TRP A 21 -11.43 -73.91 28.53
N ASN A 22 -10.90 -72.68 28.64
CA ASN A 22 -9.46 -72.42 28.54
C ASN A 22 -9.08 -71.00 29.01
N THR A 23 -8.28 -70.97 30.07
CA THR A 23 -7.38 -69.90 30.53
C THR A 23 -6.43 -69.46 29.43
N PHE A 24 -6.31 -68.16 29.13
CA PHE A 24 -5.06 -67.52 28.67
C PHE A 24 -5.07 -66.02 29.01
N GLY A 25 -4.01 -65.57 29.68
CA GLY A 25 -3.90 -64.25 30.28
C GLY A 25 -3.64 -63.12 29.27
N SER A 26 -4.22 -61.97 29.57
CA SER A 26 -3.82 -60.68 29.01
C SER A 26 -2.69 -60.11 29.88
N THR A 27 -1.46 -60.15 29.37
CA THR A 27 -0.38 -59.32 29.90
C THR A 27 -0.68 -57.87 29.50
N PRO A 28 -0.79 -56.90 30.43
CA PRO A 28 -0.83 -55.50 30.05
C PRO A 28 0.54 -55.11 29.51
N VAL A 29 0.59 -54.66 28.26
CA VAL A 29 1.78 -54.01 27.71
C VAL A 29 1.97 -52.71 28.49
N HIS A 30 2.89 -52.71 29.45
CA HIS A 30 3.42 -51.49 30.06
C HIS A 30 4.29 -50.76 29.05
N GLY A 31 3.66 -50.18 28.02
CA GLY A 31 4.26 -49.13 27.24
C GLY A 31 4.33 -47.90 28.15
N SER A 32 5.54 -47.53 28.56
CA SER A 32 5.79 -46.22 29.16
C SER A 32 5.37 -45.17 28.14
N THR A 33 4.17 -44.61 28.26
CA THR A 33 3.83 -43.34 27.63
C THR A 33 4.67 -42.29 28.34
N VAL A 34 5.90 -42.06 27.83
CA VAL A 34 6.64 -40.86 28.20
C VAL A 34 5.72 -39.71 27.82
N PRO A 35 5.20 -38.93 28.78
CA PRO A 35 4.39 -37.78 28.43
C PRO A 35 5.29 -36.90 27.57
N CYS A 36 4.90 -36.68 26.31
CA CYS A 36 5.55 -35.68 25.47
C CYS A 36 5.64 -34.41 26.31
N GLN A 37 6.85 -33.96 26.63
CA GLN A 37 7.03 -32.68 27.28
C GLN A 37 6.26 -31.66 26.45
N ARG A 38 5.31 -30.98 27.07
CA ARG A 38 4.58 -29.90 26.44
C ARG A 38 5.61 -28.82 26.13
N VAL A 39 6.16 -28.86 24.92
CA VAL A 39 7.12 -27.84 24.49
C VAL A 39 6.32 -26.56 24.41
N ASP A 40 6.61 -25.62 25.30
CA ASP A 40 6.00 -24.29 25.29
C ASP A 40 6.44 -23.57 24.01
N LYS A 41 5.68 -23.80 22.94
CA LYS A 41 5.89 -23.14 21.67
C LYS A 41 5.50 -21.68 21.82
N LYS A 42 6.30 -20.81 21.21
CA LYS A 42 6.13 -19.37 21.24
C LYS A 42 5.73 -18.85 19.87
N ALA A 43 5.42 -17.56 19.82
CA ALA A 43 5.12 -16.86 18.60
C ALA A 43 5.99 -15.62 18.40
N ILE A 44 6.04 -15.15 17.15
CA ILE A 44 6.53 -13.83 16.76
C ILE A 44 5.38 -13.14 16.03
N GLU A 45 5.08 -11.90 16.39
CA GLU A 45 4.15 -11.06 15.65
C GLU A 45 4.91 -9.97 14.88
N VAL A 46 4.45 -9.61 13.69
CA VAL A 46 5.01 -8.53 12.89
C VAL A 46 3.88 -7.72 12.27
N THR A 47 3.87 -6.41 12.48
CA THR A 47 3.00 -5.49 11.75
C THR A 47 3.82 -4.61 10.85
N VAL A 48 3.46 -4.53 9.57
CA VAL A 48 4.02 -3.54 8.65
C VAL A 48 3.02 -2.39 8.54
N ILE A 49 3.46 -1.16 8.76
CA ILE A 49 2.62 0.05 8.72
C ILE A 49 3.20 1.11 7.78
N ASP A 50 2.35 1.98 7.25
CA ASP A 50 2.78 3.19 6.55
C ASP A 50 3.08 4.35 7.51
N LEU A 51 3.47 5.50 6.96
CA LEU A 51 3.74 6.73 7.71
C LEU A 51 2.53 7.28 8.49
N LEU A 52 1.30 6.90 8.12
CA LEU A 52 0.07 7.29 8.81
C LEU A 52 -0.36 6.24 9.85
N GLY A 53 0.44 5.18 10.06
CA GLY A 53 0.15 4.11 11.01
C GLY A 53 -0.86 3.08 10.49
N ARG A 54 -1.20 3.10 9.21
CA ARG A 54 -2.14 2.14 8.60
C ARG A 54 -1.39 0.86 8.24
N VAL A 55 -2.02 -0.30 8.46
CA VAL A 55 -1.43 -1.61 8.14
C VAL A 55 -1.26 -1.76 6.62
N LEU A 56 -0.06 -2.19 6.22
CA LEU A 56 0.25 -2.53 4.84
C LEU A 56 -0.02 -4.01 4.59
N GLU A 57 -0.97 -4.30 3.72
CA GLU A 57 -1.29 -5.64 3.25
C GLU A 57 -0.34 -6.12 2.15
N GLY A 58 -0.36 -7.42 1.85
CA GLY A 58 0.39 -8.02 0.74
C GLY A 58 1.89 -8.14 0.99
N GLN A 59 2.35 -7.87 2.21
CA GLN A 59 3.77 -7.90 2.56
C GLN A 59 4.20 -9.31 2.93
N VAL A 60 5.13 -9.86 2.16
CA VAL A 60 5.66 -11.21 2.39
C VAL A 60 6.77 -11.15 3.43
N LEU A 61 6.55 -11.86 4.53
CA LEU A 61 7.47 -12.01 5.65
C LEU A 61 7.94 -13.46 5.73
N GLU A 62 9.22 -13.65 6.01
CA GLU A 62 9.85 -14.95 6.04
C GLU A 62 10.72 -15.11 7.29
N LEU A 63 10.48 -16.16 8.07
CA LEU A 63 11.44 -16.66 9.04
C LEU A 63 12.28 -17.75 8.41
N ALA A 64 13.57 -17.79 8.74
CA ALA A 64 14.47 -18.86 8.30
C ALA A 64 14.95 -19.73 9.48
N TRP A 65 15.06 -21.03 9.26
CA TRP A 65 15.69 -21.97 10.18
C TRP A 65 16.44 -23.07 9.42
N GLY A 66 17.77 -22.98 9.39
CA GLY A 66 18.59 -23.88 8.57
C GLY A 66 18.28 -23.72 7.08
N GLN A 67 17.78 -24.79 6.45
CA GLN A 67 17.33 -24.79 5.05
C GLN A 67 15.81 -24.65 4.90
N GLN A 68 15.08 -24.50 6.00
CA GLN A 68 13.63 -24.32 6.00
C GLN A 68 13.29 -22.85 6.18
N VAL A 69 12.14 -22.47 5.63
CA VAL A 69 11.56 -21.14 5.80
C VAL A 69 10.10 -21.26 6.22
N TYR A 70 9.62 -20.28 6.97
CA TYR A 70 8.22 -20.13 7.32
C TYR A 70 7.77 -18.78 6.76
N ARG A 71 6.95 -18.81 5.71
CA ARG A 71 6.56 -17.62 4.95
C ARG A 71 5.08 -17.32 5.14
N LEU A 72 4.78 -16.07 5.47
CA LEU A 72 3.42 -15.57 5.64
C LEU A 72 3.28 -14.24 4.90
N MET A 73 2.05 -13.85 4.58
CA MET A 73 1.72 -12.59 3.93
C MET A 73 0.83 -11.75 4.85
N SER A 74 1.12 -10.46 4.95
CA SER A 74 0.26 -9.53 5.69
C SER A 74 -1.09 -9.35 5.02
N ASN A 75 -2.11 -9.14 5.84
CA ASN A 75 -3.47 -8.82 5.42
C ASN A 75 -3.93 -7.54 6.14
N THR A 76 -5.18 -7.12 5.88
CA THR A 76 -5.76 -5.91 6.46
C THR A 76 -6.08 -6.00 7.95
N PHE A 77 -6.03 -7.19 8.55
CA PHE A 77 -6.55 -7.44 9.91
C PHE A 77 -5.49 -7.36 11.02
N GLY A 78 -4.25 -6.97 10.71
CA GLY A 78 -3.24 -6.63 11.71
C GLY A 78 -1.92 -7.39 11.57
N ALA A 79 -1.37 -7.83 12.69
CA ALA A 79 -0.05 -8.45 12.74
C ALA A 79 -0.04 -9.84 12.07
N VAL A 80 0.99 -10.09 11.28
CA VAL A 80 1.37 -11.43 10.83
C VAL A 80 1.95 -12.18 12.01
N ARG A 81 1.45 -13.38 12.27
CA ARG A 81 1.81 -14.17 13.44
C ARG A 81 2.43 -15.49 13.02
N PHE A 82 3.70 -15.67 13.35
CA PHE A 82 4.41 -16.93 13.20
C PHE A 82 4.21 -17.76 14.48
N GLU A 83 3.60 -18.92 14.32
CA GLU A 83 3.23 -19.82 15.42
C GLU A 83 4.19 -21.00 15.55
N GLY A 84 4.21 -21.65 16.70
CA GLY A 84 4.84 -22.97 16.85
C GLY A 84 6.36 -22.95 16.96
N LEU A 85 6.93 -21.80 17.30
CA LEU A 85 8.37 -21.57 17.33
C LEU A 85 8.99 -22.03 18.65
N GLU A 86 10.27 -22.39 18.61
CA GLU A 86 11.04 -22.66 19.83
C GLU A 86 11.52 -21.35 20.45
N ALA A 87 11.82 -21.36 21.75
CA ALA A 87 12.31 -20.19 22.47
C ALA A 87 13.72 -19.80 22.00
N SER A 88 13.80 -19.11 20.86
CA SER A 88 15.03 -18.72 20.18
C SER A 88 14.85 -17.38 19.44
N SER A 89 15.89 -16.99 18.71
CA SER A 89 15.88 -15.94 17.70
C SER A 89 15.97 -16.55 16.30
N TYR A 90 15.24 -15.97 15.36
CA TYR A 90 15.19 -16.40 13.97
C TYR A 90 15.51 -15.22 13.06
N PRO A 91 16.29 -15.40 11.98
CA PRO A 91 16.37 -14.41 10.91
C PRO A 91 14.97 -14.20 10.32
N LEU A 92 14.53 -12.94 10.33
CA LEU A 92 13.26 -12.50 9.77
C LEU A 92 13.54 -11.55 8.61
N THR A 93 12.99 -11.87 7.45
CA THR A 93 13.16 -11.11 6.21
C THR A 93 11.83 -10.56 5.73
N LEU A 94 11.79 -9.26 5.40
CA LEU A 94 10.68 -8.62 4.69
C LEU A 94 11.04 -8.48 3.22
N LEU A 95 10.26 -9.13 2.35
CA LEU A 95 10.56 -9.28 0.91
C LEU A 95 9.78 -8.30 0.03
N GLY A 96 8.69 -7.74 0.55
CA GLY A 96 7.76 -6.88 -0.20
C GLY A 96 8.21 -5.43 -0.37
N LEU A 97 9.19 -4.96 0.41
CA LEU A 97 9.65 -3.58 0.46
C LEU A 97 11.18 -3.53 0.49
N ASP A 98 11.73 -2.48 -0.09
CA ASP A 98 13.16 -2.20 -0.03
C ASP A 98 13.57 -1.75 1.37
N ARG A 99 14.71 -2.25 1.86
CA ARG A 99 15.27 -1.94 3.18
C ARG A 99 15.50 -0.45 3.40
N HIS A 100 15.82 0.32 2.35
CA HIS A 100 16.08 1.76 2.47
C HIS A 100 14.78 2.55 2.61
N ALA A 101 13.64 1.93 2.28
CA ALA A 101 12.32 2.48 2.48
C ALA A 101 11.74 2.17 3.86
N LEU A 102 12.46 1.45 4.73
CA LEU A 102 12.00 1.01 6.04
C LEU A 102 12.77 1.70 7.16
N GLU A 103 12.07 2.05 8.24
CA GLU A 103 12.70 2.40 9.51
C GLU A 103 13.26 1.14 10.21
N ALA A 104 14.12 1.37 11.20
CA ALA A 104 14.57 0.30 12.07
C ALA A 104 13.36 -0.35 12.77
N PRO A 105 13.30 -1.70 12.84
CA PRO A 105 12.20 -2.39 13.50
C PRO A 105 12.08 -1.97 14.97
N VAL A 106 10.86 -1.65 15.40
CA VAL A 106 10.55 -1.42 16.82
C VAL A 106 10.03 -2.73 17.40
N ALA A 107 10.56 -3.16 18.55
CA ALA A 107 10.19 -4.42 19.19
C ALA A 107 9.49 -4.15 20.53
N GLU A 108 8.36 -4.83 20.74
CA GLU A 108 7.60 -4.79 21.98
C GLU A 108 7.34 -6.23 22.47
N PRO A 109 7.34 -6.50 23.78
CA PRO A 109 7.05 -7.83 24.29
C PRO A 109 5.57 -8.19 24.07
N LEU A 110 5.31 -9.42 23.63
CA LEU A 110 3.95 -9.96 23.57
C LEU A 110 3.36 -10.11 24.96
N SER A 111 2.06 -9.86 25.08
CA SER A 111 1.31 -10.17 26.29
C SER A 111 1.31 -11.68 26.55
N SER A 112 1.12 -12.08 27.81
CA SER A 112 1.13 -13.49 28.23
C SER A 112 0.17 -14.37 27.43
N MET A 113 -0.97 -13.80 27.01
CA MET A 113 -1.98 -14.51 26.19
C MET A 113 -1.52 -14.72 24.75
N ARG A 114 -0.75 -13.80 24.18
CA ARG A 114 -0.24 -13.90 22.80
C ARG A 114 1.13 -14.56 22.72
N LEU A 115 1.82 -14.73 23.85
CA LEU A 115 3.14 -15.35 23.87
C LEU A 115 3.09 -16.84 23.48
N GLN A 116 2.09 -17.57 23.94
CA GLN A 116 1.98 -19.01 23.71
C GLN A 116 1.39 -19.32 22.34
N SER A 117 1.95 -20.32 21.65
CA SER A 117 1.39 -20.92 20.46
C SER A 117 0.82 -22.31 20.77
N HIS A 118 -0.29 -22.64 20.13
CA HIS A 118 -0.86 -23.99 20.11
C HIS A 118 -0.84 -24.65 18.73
N GLN A 119 -0.34 -23.93 17.71
CA GLN A 119 -0.20 -24.47 16.36
C GLN A 119 1.27 -24.87 16.10
N PRO A 120 1.51 -25.91 15.27
CA PRO A 120 2.84 -26.24 14.80
C PRO A 120 3.34 -25.15 13.84
N ALA A 121 4.65 -24.94 13.79
CA ALA A 121 5.26 -24.05 12.82
C ALA A 121 5.15 -24.66 11.41
N ALA A 122 4.69 -23.86 10.45
CA ALA A 122 4.57 -24.28 9.05
C ALA A 122 5.90 -24.05 8.31
N TRP A 123 6.93 -24.81 8.72
CA TRP A 123 8.23 -24.81 8.06
C TRP A 123 8.16 -25.55 6.72
N ASP A 124 8.62 -24.91 5.65
CA ASP A 124 8.68 -25.45 4.30
C ASP A 124 10.07 -25.28 3.70
N ALA A 125 10.44 -26.17 2.77
CA ALA A 125 11.65 -26.04 1.97
C ALA A 125 11.37 -25.23 0.69
N LEU A 126 11.13 -23.93 0.85
CA LEU A 126 10.92 -23.02 -0.29
C LEU A 126 12.24 -22.42 -0.78
N GLY A 127 12.33 -22.20 -2.09
CA GLY A 127 13.43 -21.44 -2.67
C GLY A 127 13.42 -19.96 -2.26
N PRO A 128 14.58 -19.28 -2.38
CA PRO A 128 14.67 -17.86 -2.10
C PRO A 128 13.79 -17.06 -3.06
N LEU A 129 13.12 -16.03 -2.55
CA LEU A 129 12.46 -15.04 -3.39
C LEU A 129 13.47 -13.97 -3.81
N SER A 130 13.46 -13.63 -5.09
CA SER A 130 14.27 -12.55 -5.65
C SER A 130 13.38 -11.49 -6.28
N CYS A 131 13.78 -10.24 -6.13
CA CYS A 131 13.16 -9.08 -6.78
C CYS A 131 14.21 -8.44 -7.68
N PRO A 132 14.47 -9.00 -8.88
CA PRO A 132 15.50 -8.48 -9.76
C PRO A 132 15.13 -7.09 -10.26
N ALA A 133 16.13 -6.41 -10.83
CA ALA A 133 15.88 -5.18 -11.57
C ALA A 133 14.87 -5.42 -12.69
N SER A 134 14.09 -4.40 -13.01
CA SER A 134 13.09 -4.47 -14.08
C SER A 134 13.08 -3.18 -14.89
N GLU A 135 12.56 -3.26 -16.09
CA GLU A 135 12.15 -2.09 -16.86
C GLU A 135 10.63 -1.94 -16.73
N HIS A 136 10.17 -0.71 -16.50
CA HIS A 136 8.75 -0.37 -16.42
C HIS A 136 8.40 0.59 -17.57
N VAL A 137 7.46 0.21 -18.41
CA VAL A 137 6.94 1.08 -19.47
C VAL A 137 5.84 1.95 -18.87
N VAL A 138 6.10 3.26 -18.82
CA VAL A 138 5.21 4.26 -18.23
C VAL A 138 3.85 4.22 -18.91
N GLN A 139 2.80 4.05 -18.11
CA GLN A 139 1.42 4.14 -18.55
C GLN A 139 0.87 5.57 -18.42
N PRO A 140 -0.17 5.95 -19.18
CA PRO A 140 -0.87 7.21 -18.98
C PRO A 140 -1.30 7.41 -17.53
N GLY A 141 -0.97 8.57 -16.96
CA GLY A 141 -1.33 8.89 -15.57
C GLY A 141 -0.33 8.39 -14.51
N GLU A 142 0.79 7.79 -14.90
CA GLU A 142 1.84 7.36 -13.98
C GLU A 142 2.94 8.42 -13.77
N GLY A 143 3.38 8.54 -12.52
CA GLY A 143 4.58 9.27 -12.14
C GLY A 143 5.48 8.36 -11.30
N VAL A 144 6.75 8.76 -11.10
CA VAL A 144 7.71 7.97 -10.32
C VAL A 144 7.17 7.64 -8.93
N ASP A 145 6.46 8.55 -8.27
CA ASP A 145 5.94 8.29 -6.93
C ASP A 145 4.96 7.10 -6.89
N LYS A 146 4.05 7.00 -7.88
CA LYS A 146 3.08 5.89 -8.00
C LYS A 146 3.78 4.57 -8.30
N ILE A 147 4.74 4.60 -9.22
CA ILE A 147 5.52 3.42 -9.60
C ILE A 147 6.35 2.94 -8.41
N ALA A 148 7.02 3.85 -7.69
CA ALA A 148 7.80 3.52 -6.50
C ALA A 148 6.96 2.82 -5.42
N LEU A 149 5.75 3.32 -5.16
CA LEU A 149 4.82 2.67 -4.24
C LEU A 149 4.45 1.25 -4.69
N GLN A 150 4.15 1.04 -5.97
CA GLN A 150 3.81 -0.28 -6.50
C GLN A 150 4.98 -1.27 -6.38
N TRP A 151 6.19 -0.79 -6.60
CA TRP A 151 7.40 -1.59 -6.54
C TRP A 151 7.99 -1.68 -5.13
N GLY A 152 7.40 -1.06 -4.11
CA GLY A 152 7.90 -1.10 -2.73
C GLY A 152 9.25 -0.40 -2.53
N LEU A 153 9.53 0.62 -3.34
CA LEU A 153 10.76 1.42 -3.34
C LEU A 153 10.45 2.87 -2.94
N LEU A 154 11.48 3.63 -2.57
CA LEU A 154 11.37 5.08 -2.48
C LEU A 154 11.43 5.70 -3.88
N PRO A 155 10.69 6.81 -4.14
CA PRO A 155 10.77 7.52 -5.41
C PRO A 155 12.19 7.94 -5.79
N GLU A 156 12.99 8.35 -4.79
CA GLU A 156 14.39 8.76 -4.95
C GLU A 156 15.24 7.57 -5.39
N THR A 157 15.02 6.37 -4.85
CA THR A 157 15.76 5.17 -5.25
C THR A 157 15.60 4.86 -6.74
N ILE A 158 14.38 5.03 -7.28
CA ILE A 158 14.11 4.83 -8.70
C ILE A 158 14.62 6.01 -9.51
N TRP A 159 14.21 7.24 -9.17
CA TRP A 159 14.54 8.42 -9.95
C TRP A 159 16.04 8.61 -10.04
N ASP A 160 16.76 8.45 -8.93
CA ASP A 160 18.17 8.75 -8.85
C ASP A 160 19.10 7.65 -9.36
N ALA A 161 18.53 6.51 -9.75
CA ALA A 161 19.26 5.42 -10.40
C ALA A 161 20.08 5.95 -11.60
N PRO A 162 21.36 5.56 -11.73
CA PRO A 162 22.23 6.01 -12.83
C PRO A 162 21.61 5.75 -14.22
N GLN A 163 20.93 4.62 -14.38
CA GLN A 163 20.25 4.19 -15.61
C GLN A 163 19.16 5.17 -16.04
N ASN A 164 18.51 5.84 -15.08
CA ASN A 164 17.49 6.85 -15.36
C ASN A 164 18.08 8.24 -15.65
N GLY A 165 19.41 8.39 -15.71
CA GLY A 165 20.09 9.67 -15.92
C GLY A 165 19.65 10.41 -17.20
N ALA A 166 19.45 9.69 -18.31
CA ALA A 166 18.99 10.29 -19.57
C ALA A 166 17.53 10.80 -19.46
N LEU A 167 16.67 10.02 -18.81
CA LEU A 167 15.27 10.41 -18.56
C LEU A 167 15.20 11.63 -17.64
N ARG A 168 16.00 11.65 -16.57
CA ARG A 168 16.15 12.79 -15.65
C ARG A 168 16.65 14.05 -16.34
N ALA A 169 17.62 13.93 -17.23
CA ALA A 169 18.16 15.09 -17.95
C ALA A 169 17.11 15.73 -18.87
N ARG A 170 16.19 14.93 -19.42
CA ARG A 170 15.12 15.39 -20.30
C ARG A 170 13.93 15.97 -19.53
N LEU A 171 13.58 15.42 -18.37
CA LEU A 171 12.37 15.78 -17.62
C LEU A 171 12.70 16.71 -16.44
N ARG A 172 11.91 17.79 -16.30
CA ARG A 172 12.11 18.75 -15.20
C ARG A 172 11.62 18.25 -13.84
N ARG A 173 10.69 17.30 -13.81
CA ARG A 173 10.08 16.75 -12.58
C ARG A 173 9.84 15.24 -12.72
N ARG A 174 10.05 14.49 -11.64
CA ARG A 174 9.91 13.03 -11.61
C ARG A 174 8.47 12.51 -11.83
N ASN A 175 7.46 13.35 -11.58
CA ASN A 175 6.05 12.98 -11.77
C ASN A 175 5.45 13.56 -13.07
N GLN A 176 6.28 13.88 -14.06
CA GLN A 176 5.85 14.32 -15.40
C GLN A 176 6.35 13.32 -16.46
N LEU A 177 6.22 12.02 -16.17
CA LEU A 177 6.66 10.97 -17.09
C LEU A 177 5.80 10.97 -18.36
N ILE A 178 6.41 10.64 -19.50
CA ILE A 178 5.69 10.55 -20.77
C ILE A 178 5.27 9.09 -20.96
N PRO A 179 4.00 8.81 -21.35
CA PRO A 179 3.59 7.45 -21.66
C PRO A 179 4.50 6.80 -22.71
N ASN A 180 4.79 5.52 -22.53
CA ASN A 180 5.75 4.71 -23.29
C ASN A 180 7.24 5.04 -23.06
N ASP A 181 7.58 5.98 -22.18
CA ASP A 181 8.95 6.05 -21.66
C ASP A 181 9.26 4.78 -20.86
N THR A 182 10.51 4.32 -20.93
CA THR A 182 10.99 3.22 -20.09
C THR A 182 11.70 3.78 -18.86
N LEU A 183 11.24 3.37 -17.68
CA LEU A 183 11.84 3.69 -16.39
C LEU A 183 12.55 2.45 -15.85
N TYR A 184 13.84 2.56 -15.55
CA TYR A 184 14.57 1.50 -14.88
C TYR A 184 14.17 1.41 -13.40
N ILE A 185 13.83 0.21 -12.95
CA ILE A 185 13.50 -0.12 -11.56
C ILE A 185 14.67 -0.94 -10.99
N PRO A 186 15.42 -0.39 -10.01
CA PRO A 186 16.48 -1.12 -9.32
C PRO A 186 15.96 -2.39 -8.63
N PRO A 187 16.82 -3.40 -8.42
CA PRO A 187 16.45 -4.55 -7.60
C PRO A 187 16.19 -4.08 -6.17
N ARG A 188 15.25 -4.73 -5.47
CA ARG A 188 15.03 -4.46 -4.06
C ARG A 188 16.02 -5.20 -3.19
N GLU A 189 16.53 -4.52 -2.18
CA GLU A 189 17.26 -5.15 -1.09
C GLU A 189 16.31 -5.46 0.07
N ALA A 190 16.14 -6.74 0.41
CA ALA A 190 15.28 -7.13 1.52
C ALA A 190 15.88 -6.73 2.87
N LEU A 191 15.02 -6.34 3.81
CA LEU A 191 15.42 -6.12 5.19
C LEU A 191 15.44 -7.47 5.93
N THR A 192 16.60 -7.86 6.46
CA THR A 192 16.74 -9.04 7.35
C THR A 192 17.26 -8.62 8.72
N PHE A 193 16.60 -9.07 9.79
CA PHE A 193 17.04 -8.86 11.17
C PHE A 193 16.76 -10.08 12.06
N GLN A 194 17.34 -10.11 13.26
CA GLN A 194 17.12 -11.18 14.23
C GLN A 194 15.86 -10.92 15.05
N ALA A 195 14.84 -11.76 14.88
CA ALA A 195 13.57 -11.67 15.58
C ALA A 195 13.48 -12.70 16.71
N SER A 196 13.32 -12.22 17.94
CA SER A 196 13.18 -13.06 19.12
C SER A 196 11.73 -13.50 19.34
N THR A 197 11.55 -14.76 19.68
CA THR A 197 10.23 -15.26 20.09
C THR A 197 9.69 -14.54 21.32
N GLY A 198 8.37 -14.32 21.34
CA GLY A 198 7.69 -13.54 22.36
C GLY A 198 7.70 -12.03 22.13
N CYS A 199 8.10 -11.57 20.94
CA CYS A 199 8.08 -10.16 20.57
C CYS A 199 7.08 -9.89 19.44
N HIS A 200 6.53 -8.68 19.46
CA HIS A 200 5.83 -8.03 18.37
C HIS A 200 6.75 -6.98 17.76
N TYR A 201 7.01 -7.10 16.46
CA TYR A 201 7.80 -6.14 15.71
C TYR A 201 6.89 -5.23 14.87
N VAL A 202 7.16 -3.93 14.90
CA VAL A 202 6.52 -2.94 14.04
C VAL A 202 7.55 -2.43 13.04
N LEU A 203 7.26 -2.62 11.76
CA LEU A 203 8.06 -2.18 10.62
C LEU A 203 7.34 -1.01 9.96
N ARG A 204 7.96 0.18 9.97
CA ARG A 204 7.38 1.37 9.34
C ARG A 204 7.98 1.59 7.95
N PHE A 205 7.10 1.69 6.95
CA PHE A 205 7.45 2.06 5.58
C PHE A 205 7.36 3.57 5.40
N ASN A 206 8.46 4.16 4.92
CA ASN A 206 8.62 5.60 4.73
C ASN A 206 8.26 6.08 3.31
N GLY A 207 7.78 5.17 2.44
CA GLY A 207 7.26 5.53 1.13
C GLY A 207 5.75 5.78 1.12
N GLY A 208 5.20 5.98 -0.09
CA GLY A 208 3.76 6.06 -0.30
C GLY A 208 3.11 7.42 -0.01
N LEU A 209 3.91 8.47 0.19
CA LEU A 209 3.47 9.85 0.18
C LEU A 209 4.00 10.58 -1.06
N SER A 210 3.21 11.52 -1.57
CA SER A 210 3.55 12.42 -2.67
C SER A 210 3.34 13.87 -2.23
N ARG A 211 4.20 14.77 -2.71
CA ARG A 211 4.06 16.21 -2.45
C ARG A 211 2.94 16.78 -3.33
N LEU A 212 1.91 17.33 -2.70
CA LEU A 212 0.85 18.09 -3.35
C LEU A 212 1.13 19.57 -3.18
N ARG A 213 1.28 20.28 -4.30
CA ARG A 213 1.46 21.71 -4.32
C ARG A 213 0.35 22.37 -5.13
N LEU A 214 -0.44 23.20 -4.47
CA LEU A 214 -1.53 23.96 -5.07
C LEU A 214 -1.19 25.45 -4.94
N ARG A 215 -1.57 26.25 -5.94
CA ARG A 215 -1.44 27.70 -5.87
C ARG A 215 -2.83 28.33 -5.97
N LEU A 216 -3.22 29.05 -4.93
CA LEU A 216 -4.40 29.89 -4.92
C LEU A 216 -4.06 31.26 -5.50
N ALA A 217 -4.75 31.63 -6.58
CA ALA A 217 -4.58 32.91 -7.24
C ALA A 217 -5.92 33.45 -7.75
N VAL A 218 -6.08 34.77 -7.74
CA VAL A 218 -7.22 35.48 -8.32
C VAL A 218 -6.67 36.46 -9.35
N GLY A 219 -7.07 36.33 -10.61
CA GLY A 219 -6.51 37.16 -11.69
C GLY A 219 -4.99 37.01 -11.85
N PHE A 220 -4.46 35.81 -11.65
CA PHE A 220 -3.02 35.48 -11.61
C PHE A 220 -2.24 36.02 -10.41
N GLU A 221 -2.86 36.80 -9.53
CA GLU A 221 -2.24 37.31 -8.31
C GLU A 221 -2.37 36.29 -7.17
N PRO A 222 -1.25 35.88 -6.54
CA PRO A 222 -1.25 34.90 -5.46
C PRO A 222 -2.03 35.42 -4.24
N GLN A 223 -2.81 34.54 -3.61
CA GLN A 223 -3.57 34.88 -2.42
C GLN A 223 -2.87 34.37 -1.16
N ASP A 224 -2.16 35.24 -0.46
CA ASP A 224 -1.37 34.89 0.72
C ASP A 224 -2.18 34.99 2.03
N GLY A 225 -1.79 34.21 3.04
CA GLY A 225 -2.40 34.23 4.37
C GLY A 225 -3.85 33.73 4.43
N ILE A 226 -4.35 33.09 3.37
CA ILE A 226 -5.71 32.56 3.32
C ILE A 226 -5.78 31.25 4.11
N PRO A 227 -6.61 31.19 5.18
CA PRO A 227 -6.81 29.95 5.92
C PRO A 227 -7.53 28.91 5.07
N TYR A 228 -7.09 27.66 5.15
CA TYR A 228 -7.68 26.55 4.40
C TYR A 228 -7.82 25.29 5.24
N LEU A 229 -8.78 24.45 4.86
CA LEU A 229 -8.79 23.02 5.18
C LEU A 229 -8.62 22.23 3.88
N LEU A 230 -7.81 21.19 3.93
CA LEU A 230 -7.61 20.25 2.84
C LEU A 230 -8.11 18.88 3.28
N GLU A 231 -9.25 18.49 2.74
CA GLU A 231 -9.83 17.18 2.96
C GLU A 231 -9.20 16.19 1.96
N VAL A 232 -8.56 15.15 2.51
CA VAL A 232 -7.87 14.11 1.74
C VAL A 232 -8.53 12.77 2.06
N PRO A 233 -9.04 12.03 1.07
CA PRO A 233 -9.61 10.71 1.31
C PRO A 233 -8.64 9.78 2.04
N ASP A 234 -9.17 9.04 3.02
CA ASP A 234 -8.44 8.04 3.82
C ASP A 234 -7.21 8.58 4.57
N ALA A 235 -7.14 9.89 4.78
CA ALA A 235 -6.09 10.55 5.55
C ALA A 235 -6.68 11.65 6.45
N PRO A 236 -5.98 12.06 7.52
CA PRO A 236 -6.42 13.18 8.35
C PRO A 236 -6.58 14.46 7.55
N THR A 237 -7.65 15.20 7.82
CA THR A 237 -7.84 16.57 7.29
C THR A 237 -6.67 17.44 7.71
N GLN A 238 -6.12 18.17 6.76
CA GLN A 238 -5.01 19.07 6.98
C GLN A 238 -5.51 20.52 7.01
N GLN A 239 -4.83 21.38 7.76
CA GLN A 239 -5.20 22.79 7.89
C GLN A 239 -3.96 23.67 7.86
N GLY A 240 -4.11 24.90 7.38
CA GLY A 240 -3.02 25.86 7.33
C GLY A 240 -3.45 27.20 6.77
N THR A 241 -2.45 28.02 6.44
CA THR A 241 -2.63 29.26 5.68
C THR A 241 -1.75 29.18 4.44
N THR A 242 -2.22 29.74 3.33
CA THR A 242 -1.40 29.87 2.13
C THR A 242 -0.14 30.69 2.40
N LYS A 243 0.95 30.36 1.71
CA LYS A 243 2.23 31.10 1.72
C LYS A 243 2.63 31.45 0.30
N ASP A 244 2.70 32.72 -0.03
CA ASP A 244 2.87 33.21 -1.41
C ASP A 244 1.80 32.63 -2.37
N GLY A 245 0.59 32.42 -1.85
CA GLY A 245 -0.49 31.73 -2.55
C GLY A 245 -0.38 30.20 -2.58
N TYR A 246 0.70 29.60 -2.07
CA TYR A 246 0.88 28.16 -2.12
C TYR A 246 0.30 27.44 -0.91
N ILE A 247 -0.29 26.28 -1.19
CA ILE A 247 -0.51 25.19 -0.26
C ILE A 247 0.49 24.11 -0.66
N ASP A 248 1.38 23.77 0.26
CA ASP A 248 2.47 22.83 0.02
C ASP A 248 2.47 21.79 1.12
N THR A 249 2.05 20.58 0.77
CA THR A 249 1.83 19.51 1.73
C THR A 249 2.12 18.14 1.13
N VAL A 250 2.03 17.11 1.96
CA VAL A 250 2.13 15.72 1.54
C VAL A 250 0.75 15.06 1.63
N VAL A 251 0.45 14.23 0.63
CA VAL A 251 -0.75 13.41 0.58
C VAL A 251 -0.35 11.96 0.27
N PRO A 252 -1.15 10.95 0.61
CA PRO A 252 -0.92 9.61 0.13
C PRO A 252 -0.76 9.57 -1.39
N THR A 253 0.18 8.79 -1.91
CA THR A 253 0.43 8.67 -3.36
C THR A 253 -0.78 8.14 -4.14
N ARG A 254 -1.67 7.41 -3.45
CA ARG A 254 -2.94 6.90 -4.01
C ARG A 254 -4.06 7.94 -4.07
N THR A 255 -3.84 9.14 -3.52
CA THR A 255 -4.84 10.22 -3.55
C THR A 255 -5.10 10.65 -5.00
N THR A 256 -6.35 10.50 -5.43
CA THR A 256 -6.80 10.90 -6.78
C THR A 256 -7.63 12.18 -6.77
N ARG A 257 -8.06 12.63 -5.59
CA ARG A 257 -8.86 13.83 -5.39
C ARG A 257 -8.63 14.38 -3.99
N VAL A 258 -8.70 15.70 -3.87
CA VAL A 258 -8.76 16.42 -2.60
C VAL A 258 -9.86 17.47 -2.68
N THR A 259 -10.40 17.87 -1.54
CA THR A 259 -11.33 19.00 -1.45
C THR A 259 -10.68 20.12 -0.67
N LEU A 260 -10.48 21.26 -1.33
CA LEU A 260 -9.99 22.48 -0.71
C LEU A 260 -11.18 23.27 -0.18
N VAL A 261 -11.16 23.60 1.10
CA VAL A 261 -12.19 24.37 1.79
C VAL A 261 -11.61 25.69 2.23
N LEU A 262 -12.25 26.78 1.83
CA LEU A 262 -11.86 28.17 2.09
C LEU A 262 -13.02 28.91 2.77
N ASP A 263 -12.75 30.13 3.25
CA ASP A 263 -13.77 31.05 3.77
C ASP A 263 -14.68 30.43 4.84
N GLN A 264 -14.06 29.71 5.80
CA GLN A 264 -14.76 29.04 6.90
C GLN A 264 -15.83 28.04 6.44
N GLY A 265 -15.66 27.44 5.25
CA GLY A 265 -16.58 26.46 4.69
C GLY A 265 -17.50 26.97 3.59
N ALA A 266 -17.51 28.29 3.32
CA ALA A 266 -18.37 28.88 2.30
C ALA A 266 -17.96 28.47 0.88
N LEU A 267 -16.67 28.23 0.64
CA LEU A 267 -16.14 27.82 -0.65
C LEU A 267 -15.50 26.43 -0.54
N ARG A 268 -15.99 25.48 -1.34
CA ARG A 268 -15.47 24.12 -1.46
C ARG A 268 -15.11 23.84 -2.90
N ILE A 269 -13.87 23.44 -3.13
CA ILE A 269 -13.32 23.21 -4.46
C ILE A 269 -12.79 21.78 -4.52
N ASP A 270 -13.41 20.94 -5.34
CA ASP A 270 -12.94 19.59 -5.60
C ASP A 270 -11.84 19.61 -6.66
N LEU A 271 -10.66 19.13 -6.29
CA LEU A 271 -9.48 19.15 -7.12
C LEU A 271 -9.05 17.71 -7.44
N PRO A 272 -9.08 17.29 -8.72
CA PRO A 272 -8.47 16.02 -9.10
C PRO A 272 -6.95 16.10 -8.91
N VAL A 273 -6.40 15.12 -8.20
CA VAL A 273 -4.96 14.91 -8.08
C VAL A 273 -4.59 13.85 -9.10
N ASP A 274 -4.32 14.31 -10.32
CA ASP A 274 -3.93 13.44 -11.42
C ASP A 274 -2.53 13.80 -11.91
N THR A 275 -1.89 12.86 -12.57
CA THR A 275 -0.59 13.09 -13.20
C THR A 275 -0.80 13.94 -14.44
N LEU A 276 -0.08 15.05 -14.51
CA LEU A 276 -0.14 15.95 -15.66
C LEU A 276 0.73 15.41 -16.78
N LEU A 277 0.17 15.40 -17.99
CA LEU A 277 0.95 15.15 -19.19
C LEU A 277 1.97 16.29 -19.40
N PRO A 278 3.08 16.03 -20.11
CA PRO A 278 4.10 17.04 -20.41
C PRO A 278 3.52 18.25 -21.14
N LEU A 279 4.15 19.41 -21.01
CA LEU A 279 3.79 20.62 -21.79
C LEU A 279 4.04 20.48 -23.30
N THR A 280 4.83 19.49 -23.72
CA THR A 280 5.03 19.12 -25.13
C THR A 280 3.83 18.36 -25.71
N ASP A 281 2.89 17.93 -24.86
CA ASP A 281 1.63 17.29 -25.25
C ASP A 281 0.50 18.31 -25.06
N ASP A 282 -0.31 18.53 -26.10
CA ASP A 282 -1.38 19.53 -26.07
C ASP A 282 -2.49 19.18 -25.07
N ARG A 283 -2.66 17.90 -24.71
CA ARG A 283 -3.51 17.50 -23.57
C ARG A 283 -2.96 18.02 -22.25
N GLY A 284 -1.64 18.00 -22.09
CA GLY A 284 -0.96 18.56 -20.93
C GLY A 284 -1.12 20.08 -20.82
N VAL A 285 -1.23 20.75 -21.97
CA VAL A 285 -1.57 22.19 -22.05
C VAL A 285 -3.02 22.43 -21.60
N GLN A 286 -3.99 21.67 -22.11
CA GLN A 286 -5.40 21.77 -21.70
C GLN A 286 -5.59 21.49 -20.21
N GLN A 287 -4.90 20.49 -19.67
CA GLN A 287 -4.93 20.19 -18.24
C GLN A 287 -4.49 21.38 -17.38
N ARG A 288 -3.43 22.10 -17.79
CA ARG A 288 -2.93 23.28 -17.08
C ARG A 288 -3.82 24.50 -17.26
N LEU A 289 -4.36 24.72 -18.45
CA LEU A 289 -5.35 25.78 -18.69
C LEU A 289 -6.55 25.62 -17.76
N ARG A 290 -7.10 24.39 -17.66
CA ARG A 290 -8.17 24.06 -16.72
C ARG A 290 -7.77 24.39 -15.28
N ASN A 291 -6.58 23.97 -14.83
CA ASN A 291 -6.09 24.25 -13.48
C ASN A 291 -5.94 25.75 -13.19
N LEU A 292 -5.73 26.58 -14.22
CA LEU A 292 -5.62 28.04 -14.13
C LEU A 292 -6.97 28.77 -14.31
N GLY A 293 -8.09 28.05 -14.37
CA GLY A 293 -9.43 28.63 -14.54
C GLY A 293 -9.85 28.86 -15.99
N PHE A 294 -9.14 28.26 -16.95
CA PHE A 294 -9.43 28.31 -18.38
C PHE A 294 -9.79 26.91 -18.90
N PRO A 295 -10.92 26.30 -18.48
CA PRO A 295 -11.28 24.97 -18.92
C PRO A 295 -11.62 24.94 -20.41
N CYS A 296 -11.00 23.99 -21.14
CA CYS A 296 -11.46 23.58 -22.47
C CYS A 296 -12.59 22.56 -22.33
N GLU A 297 -13.51 22.52 -23.29
CA GLU A 297 -14.62 21.55 -23.27
C GLU A 297 -14.12 20.11 -23.45
N SER A 298 -13.12 19.92 -24.32
CA SER A 298 -12.38 18.67 -24.48
C SER A 298 -11.01 18.73 -23.80
N SER A 299 -10.48 17.55 -23.44
CA SER A 299 -9.12 17.36 -22.90
C SER A 299 -8.34 16.29 -23.69
N ASP A 300 -8.76 16.03 -24.94
CA ASP A 300 -8.17 15.03 -25.84
C ASP A 300 -6.96 15.54 -26.66
N GLY A 301 -6.60 16.82 -26.48
CA GLY A 301 -5.48 17.47 -27.17
C GLY A 301 -5.90 18.18 -28.45
N THR A 302 -7.16 18.08 -28.85
CA THR A 302 -7.68 18.83 -30.00
C THR A 302 -7.99 20.28 -29.62
N PHE A 303 -7.57 21.22 -30.45
CA PHE A 303 -7.88 22.65 -30.29
C PHE A 303 -8.86 23.10 -31.37
N ASP A 304 -10.13 22.78 -31.13
CA ASP A 304 -11.26 23.33 -31.89
C ASP A 304 -11.45 24.82 -31.61
N ASP A 305 -12.46 25.43 -32.25
CA ASP A 305 -12.69 26.87 -32.12
C ASP A 305 -13.08 27.28 -30.69
N ALA A 306 -13.69 26.40 -29.90
CA ALA A 306 -14.00 26.63 -28.50
C ALA A 306 -12.71 26.65 -27.64
N ALA A 307 -11.81 25.68 -27.85
CA ALA A 307 -10.51 25.64 -27.18
C ALA A 307 -9.60 26.82 -27.59
N LYS A 308 -9.65 27.26 -28.85
CA LYS A 308 -8.95 28.49 -29.29
C LYS A 308 -9.50 29.73 -28.60
N ALA A 309 -10.81 29.84 -28.41
CA ALA A 309 -11.39 30.95 -27.66
C ALA A 309 -10.88 30.97 -26.19
N VAL A 310 -10.74 29.79 -25.56
CA VAL A 310 -10.12 29.65 -24.23
C VAL A 310 -8.66 30.13 -24.26
N LEU A 311 -7.89 29.70 -25.26
CA LEU A 311 -6.50 30.11 -25.46
C LEU A 311 -6.37 31.63 -25.62
N HIS A 312 -7.25 32.26 -26.39
CA HIS A 312 -7.27 33.72 -26.56
C HIS A 312 -7.56 34.45 -25.26
N ARG A 313 -8.48 33.95 -24.43
CA ARG A 313 -8.73 34.53 -23.10
C ARG A 313 -7.49 34.42 -22.21
N PHE A 314 -6.83 33.26 -22.21
CA PHE A 314 -5.59 33.06 -21.46
C PHE A 314 -4.48 34.02 -21.92
N ARG A 315 -4.24 34.10 -23.23
CA ARG A 315 -3.27 35.03 -23.84
C ARG A 315 -3.58 36.48 -23.46
N SER A 316 -4.84 36.89 -23.60
CA SER A 316 -5.27 38.27 -23.29
C SER A 316 -5.08 38.60 -21.82
N GLY A 317 -5.39 37.66 -20.92
CA GLY A 317 -5.16 37.82 -19.48
C GLY A 317 -3.69 38.04 -19.10
N LEU A 318 -2.76 37.62 -19.96
CA LEU A 318 -1.31 37.79 -19.77
C LEU A 318 -0.69 38.80 -20.74
N SER A 319 -1.51 39.52 -21.52
CA SER A 319 -1.03 40.45 -22.57
C SER A 319 -0.08 39.80 -23.59
N LEU A 320 -0.27 38.52 -23.90
CA LEU A 320 0.50 37.81 -24.94
C LEU A 320 -0.01 38.15 -26.35
N PRO A 321 0.84 38.05 -27.39
CA PRO A 321 0.43 38.22 -28.78
C PRO A 321 -0.73 37.29 -29.16
N HIS A 322 -1.64 37.79 -30.00
CA HIS A 322 -2.76 37.01 -30.51
C HIS A 322 -2.26 35.93 -31.48
N SER A 323 -2.65 34.68 -31.23
CA SER A 323 -2.34 33.50 -32.05
C SER A 323 -3.28 32.36 -31.68
N ASP A 324 -3.63 31.54 -32.68
CA ASP A 324 -4.47 30.35 -32.54
C ASP A 324 -3.63 29.10 -32.18
N VAL A 325 -2.31 29.23 -32.15
CA VAL A 325 -1.37 28.11 -31.98
C VAL A 325 -0.86 28.06 -30.55
N ILE A 326 -0.62 26.85 -30.05
CA ILE A 326 0.14 26.62 -28.82
C ILE A 326 1.63 26.74 -29.17
N ASP A 327 2.19 27.91 -28.91
CA ASP A 327 3.59 28.24 -29.12
C ASP A 327 4.39 28.21 -27.82
N ASP A 328 5.68 28.56 -27.91
CA ASP A 328 6.58 28.59 -26.77
C ASP A 328 6.19 29.66 -25.74
N ASP A 329 5.54 30.75 -26.16
CA ASP A 329 5.04 31.78 -25.24
C ASP A 329 3.94 31.21 -24.33
N VAL A 330 2.98 30.49 -24.89
CA VAL A 330 1.92 29.81 -24.12
C VAL A 330 2.52 28.75 -23.21
N ARG A 331 3.40 27.89 -23.72
CA ARG A 331 4.04 26.84 -22.91
C ARG A 331 4.89 27.44 -21.79
N GLY A 332 5.61 28.52 -22.07
CA GLY A 332 6.42 29.25 -21.10
C GLY A 332 5.58 29.95 -20.03
N ALA A 333 4.44 30.52 -20.40
CA ALA A 333 3.49 31.12 -19.47
C ALA A 333 2.85 30.06 -18.56
N LEU A 334 2.37 28.94 -19.12
CA LEU A 334 1.85 27.82 -18.34
C LEU A 334 2.92 27.24 -17.42
N TYR A 335 4.15 27.09 -17.90
CA TYR A 335 5.26 26.68 -17.05
C TYR A 335 5.46 27.64 -15.89
N SER A 336 5.48 28.95 -16.15
CA SER A 336 5.72 29.96 -15.12
C SER A 336 4.60 30.06 -14.09
N LEU A 337 3.34 29.95 -14.52
CA LEU A 337 2.18 30.09 -13.64
C LEU A 337 1.85 28.82 -12.87
N HIS A 338 2.11 27.64 -13.45
CA HIS A 338 1.71 26.34 -12.89
C HIS A 338 2.91 25.44 -12.49
N ASP A 339 3.95 25.30 -13.32
CA ASP A 339 5.02 24.29 -13.13
C ASP A 339 6.32 24.83 -12.49
N LYS A 340 6.54 26.15 -12.45
CA LYS A 340 7.76 26.76 -11.90
C LYS A 340 7.76 26.76 -10.36
N GLY A 341 6.55 26.72 -9.78
CA GLY A 341 6.28 26.71 -8.33
C GLY A 341 6.93 25.54 -7.65
#